data_AF-A0A562IGW4-F1
#
_entry.id   AF-A0A562IGW4-F1
#
_cell.length_a   1.000
_cell.length_b   1.000
_cell.length_c   1.000
_cell.angle_alpha   90.00
_cell.angle_beta   90.00
_cell.angle_gamma   90.00
#
_symmetry.space_group_name_H-M   'P 1'
#
loop_
_entity.id
_entity.type
_entity.pdbx_description
1 polymer ?
#
loop_
_entity_poly.entity_id
_entity_poly.type
_entity_poly.pdbx_seq_one_letter_code
_entity_poly.pdbx_strand_id
1 'polypeptide(L)'
;MWDGLSPAELAAAVSVVVFEARRDLDERASLPRGPVAEAVEETLKLWGEIEADEAGRGLAVTREPDLGFAWPVYRWARGEVLAKVLASGHQLDGEMPAGDFVRWARQVVDLLGQLADSGGASADLRSTARQAIAAINRGVLAYHVAT
;
A
#
# COMPACT_ATOMS: atom_id res chain seq x y z
N MET A 1 -0.31 11.93 -9.14
CA MET A 1 -0.28 11.48 -7.75
C MET A 1 0.91 10.60 -7.36
N TRP A 2 1.34 9.59 -8.14
CA TRP A 2 2.40 8.66 -7.68
C TRP A 2 3.78 8.86 -8.32
N ASP A 3 3.90 9.75 -9.31
CA ASP A 3 5.21 10.10 -9.88
C ASP A 3 6.10 10.80 -8.84
N GLY A 4 7.41 10.59 -8.95
CA GLY A 4 8.41 11.22 -8.07
C GLY A 4 8.58 10.56 -6.69
N LEU A 5 7.72 9.60 -6.32
CA LEU A 5 7.90 8.81 -5.10
C LEU A 5 9.12 7.91 -5.18
N SER A 6 9.85 7.76 -4.08
CA SER A 6 10.87 6.72 -3.95
C SER A 6 10.24 5.32 -3.84
N PRO A 7 10.99 4.22 -4.01
CA PRO A 7 10.44 2.87 -3.98
C PRO A 7 9.64 2.52 -2.71
N ALA A 8 10.13 2.94 -1.54
CA ALA A 8 9.41 2.69 -0.28
C ALA A 8 8.16 3.57 -0.13
N GLU A 9 8.22 4.81 -0.61
CA GLU A 9 7.09 5.73 -0.59
C GLU A 9 5.98 5.26 -1.53
N LEU A 10 6.34 4.79 -2.73
CA LEU A 10 5.40 4.19 -3.67
C LEU A 10 4.74 2.96 -3.09
N ALA A 11 5.50 2.06 -2.45
CA ALA A 11 4.95 0.88 -1.79
C ALA A 11 3.90 1.25 -0.72
N ALA A 12 4.16 2.31 0.05
CA ALA A 12 3.21 2.82 1.03
C ALA A 12 1.95 3.40 0.38
N ALA A 13 2.12 4.25 -0.64
CA ALA A 13 1.01 4.90 -1.33
C ALA A 13 0.08 3.88 -2.01
N VAL A 14 0.61 2.91 -2.74
CA VAL A 14 -0.23 1.89 -3.42
C VAL A 14 -0.84 0.88 -2.45
N SER A 15 -0.32 0.77 -1.23
CA SER A 15 -0.89 -0.18 -0.26
C SER A 15 -2.31 0.17 0.16
N VAL A 16 -2.66 1.47 0.14
CA VAL A 16 -3.96 1.94 0.64
C VAL A 16 -5.11 1.54 -0.26
N VAL A 17 -4.83 1.21 -1.53
CA VAL A 17 -5.84 0.79 -2.50
C VAL A 17 -6.08 -0.73 -2.53
N VAL A 18 -5.20 -1.52 -1.90
CA VAL A 18 -5.34 -2.98 -1.83
C VAL A 18 -5.60 -3.49 -0.43
N PHE A 19 -5.15 -2.78 0.60
CA PHE A 19 -5.31 -3.21 1.98
C PHE A 19 -6.75 -3.09 2.45
N GLU A 20 -7.20 -4.09 3.21
CA GLU A 20 -8.47 -4.04 3.91
C GLU A 20 -8.31 -4.56 5.34
N ALA A 21 -8.55 -3.71 6.33
CA ALA A 21 -8.61 -4.17 7.70
C ALA A 21 -9.73 -5.21 7.88
N ARG A 22 -9.48 -6.22 8.73
CA ARG A 22 -10.48 -7.25 9.08
C ARG A 22 -11.58 -6.71 9.98
N ARG A 23 -11.42 -5.52 10.54
CA ARG A 23 -12.34 -4.86 11.47
C ARG A 23 -12.44 -3.40 11.08
N ASP A 24 -13.61 -2.83 11.28
CA ASP A 24 -13.79 -1.39 11.22
C ASP A 24 -13.03 -0.78 12.41
N LEU A 25 -11.95 -0.07 12.10
CA LEU A 25 -11.20 0.71 13.07
C LEU A 25 -11.85 2.10 13.13
N ASP A 26 -12.25 2.53 14.33
CA ASP A 26 -12.84 3.86 14.52
C ASP A 26 -11.85 5.01 14.26
N GLU A 27 -10.53 4.74 14.30
CA GLU A 27 -9.48 5.72 14.04
C GLU A 27 -8.69 5.41 12.77
N ARG A 28 -8.54 6.43 11.91
CA ARG A 28 -7.72 6.33 10.70
C ARG A 28 -6.24 6.21 11.05
N ALA A 29 -5.55 5.35 10.28
CA ALA A 29 -4.11 5.22 10.40
C ALA A 29 -3.38 6.53 10.11
N SER A 30 -2.32 6.81 10.89
CA SER A 30 -1.34 7.82 10.48
C SER A 30 -0.53 7.34 9.27
N LEU A 31 -0.03 8.30 8.49
CA LEU A 31 0.83 8.05 7.32
C LEU A 31 2.27 8.49 7.58
N PRO A 32 3.25 7.93 6.84
CA PRO A 32 4.57 8.55 6.69
C PRO A 32 4.41 10.00 6.23
N ARG A 33 5.15 10.93 6.86
CA ARG A 33 5.14 12.34 6.47
C ARG A 33 5.78 12.54 5.09
N GLY A 34 5.47 13.66 4.46
CA GLY A 34 6.07 14.08 3.19
C GLY A 34 5.32 13.48 1.99
N PRO A 35 6.03 13.11 0.90
CA PRO A 35 5.40 12.76 -0.38
C PRO A 35 4.36 11.63 -0.30
N VAL A 36 4.50 10.70 0.65
CA VAL A 36 3.49 9.64 0.85
C VAL A 36 2.14 10.22 1.27
N ALA A 37 2.13 11.15 2.22
CA ALA A 37 0.90 11.75 2.70
C ALA A 37 0.19 12.53 1.59
N GLU A 38 0.95 13.31 0.81
CA GLU A 38 0.43 14.07 -0.34
C GLU A 38 -0.16 13.13 -1.41
N ALA A 39 0.58 12.07 -1.78
CA ALA A 39 0.11 11.08 -2.75
C ALA A 39 -1.17 10.35 -2.29
N VAL A 40 -1.26 10.01 -1.00
CA VAL A 40 -2.44 9.35 -0.43
C VAL A 40 -3.61 10.32 -0.34
N GLU A 41 -3.38 11.60 -0.01
CA GLU A 41 -4.43 12.63 -0.03
C GLU A 41 -5.02 12.80 -1.43
N GLU A 42 -4.17 12.87 -2.47
CA GLU A 42 -4.64 12.90 -3.87
C GLU A 42 -5.41 11.61 -4.24
N THR A 43 -4.99 10.46 -3.72
CA THR A 43 -5.67 9.17 -3.93
C THR A 43 -7.08 9.19 -3.28
N LEU A 44 -7.18 9.66 -2.05
CA LEU A 44 -8.46 9.77 -1.31
C LEU A 44 -9.40 10.78 -1.97
N LYS A 45 -8.85 11.88 -2.51
CA LYS A 45 -9.65 12.84 -3.28
C LYS A 45 -10.26 12.21 -4.52
N LEU A 46 -9.46 11.48 -5.32
CA LEU A 46 -9.97 10.78 -6.49
C LEU A 46 -11.01 9.72 -6.10
N TRP A 47 -10.78 8.98 -5.01
CA TRP A 47 -11.77 8.06 -4.49
C TRP A 47 -13.10 8.75 -4.16
N GLY A 48 -13.07 9.91 -3.49
CA GLY A 48 -14.29 10.67 -3.18
C GLY A 48 -15.03 11.18 -4.42
N GLU A 49 -14.30 11.54 -5.48
CA GLU A 49 -14.91 11.88 -6.78
C GLU A 49 -15.59 10.66 -7.41
N ILE A 50 -14.96 9.49 -7.37
CA ILE A 50 -15.54 8.22 -7.86
C ILE A 50 -16.78 7.84 -7.06
N GLU A 51 -16.70 7.90 -5.73
CA GLU A 51 -17.79 7.57 -4.82
C GLU A 51 -19.02 8.44 -5.05
N ALA A 52 -18.82 9.76 -5.18
CA ALA A 52 -19.90 10.70 -5.47
C ALA A 52 -20.58 10.42 -6.82
N ASP A 53 -19.79 10.08 -7.84
CA ASP A 53 -20.30 9.73 -9.17
C ASP A 53 -21.07 8.40 -9.17
N GLU A 54 -20.59 7.40 -8.43
CA GLU A 54 -21.26 6.10 -8.24
C GLU A 54 -22.60 6.27 -7.50
N ALA A 55 -22.59 7.03 -6.40
CA ALA A 55 -23.78 7.34 -5.62
C ALA A 55 -24.82 8.10 -6.46
N GLY A 56 -24.38 9.10 -7.23
CA GLY A 56 -25.25 9.86 -8.14
C GLY A 56 -25.91 9.01 -9.23
N ARG A 57 -25.33 7.85 -9.55
CA ARG A 57 -25.84 6.87 -10.53
C ARG A 57 -26.56 5.68 -9.89
N GLY A 58 -26.63 5.62 -8.56
CA GLY A 58 -27.24 4.50 -7.83
C GLY A 58 -26.46 3.18 -7.96
N LEU A 59 -25.14 3.24 -8.17
CA LEU A 59 -24.27 2.07 -8.23
C LEU A 59 -23.81 1.65 -6.82
N ALA A 60 -23.27 0.44 -6.72
CA ALA A 60 -22.53 0.04 -5.53
C ALA A 60 -21.27 0.92 -5.42
N VAL A 61 -21.11 1.58 -4.28
CA VAL A 61 -20.01 2.51 -4.03
C VAL A 61 -18.71 1.78 -3.75
N THR A 62 -17.62 2.29 -4.33
CA THR A 62 -16.25 1.88 -4.08
C THR A 62 -15.89 2.13 -2.61
N ARG A 63 -15.38 1.10 -1.94
CA ARG A 63 -14.95 1.16 -0.55
C ARG A 63 -13.85 2.22 -0.34
N GLU A 64 -13.89 2.89 0.82
CA GLU A 64 -12.84 3.83 1.23
C GLU A 64 -11.45 3.15 1.34
N PRO A 65 -10.39 3.74 0.76
CA PRO A 65 -9.02 3.26 0.91
C PRO A 65 -8.58 3.19 2.38
N ASP A 66 -7.98 2.07 2.77
CA ASP A 66 -7.55 1.82 4.15
C ASP A 66 -6.05 2.10 4.31
N LEU A 67 -5.72 2.97 5.26
CA LEU A 67 -4.38 3.48 5.47
C LEU A 67 -3.50 2.55 6.34
N GLY A 68 -4.07 1.50 6.93
CA GLY A 68 -3.44 0.69 7.98
C GLY A 68 -2.16 -0.06 7.59
N PHE A 69 -1.95 -0.33 6.30
CA PHE A 69 -0.75 -1.04 5.82
C PHE A 69 0.39 -0.13 5.35
N ALA A 70 0.15 1.19 5.22
CA ALA A 70 1.11 2.14 4.67
C ALA A 70 2.43 2.16 5.47
N TRP A 71 2.37 2.28 6.80
CA TRP A 71 3.55 2.26 7.65
C TRP A 71 4.29 0.91 7.65
N PRO A 72 3.60 -0.24 7.85
CA PRO A 72 4.23 -1.55 7.80
C PRO A 72 5.02 -1.79 6.52
N VAL A 73 4.42 -1.56 5.35
CA VAL A 73 5.09 -1.79 4.07
C VAL A 73 6.19 -0.77 3.79
N TYR A 74 6.01 0.49 4.21
CA TYR A 74 7.03 1.54 4.10
C TYR A 74 8.31 1.14 4.84
N ARG A 75 8.19 0.75 6.11
CA ARG A 75 9.33 0.34 6.95
C ARG A 75 9.99 -0.92 6.40
N TRP A 76 9.19 -1.87 5.91
CA TRP A 76 9.70 -3.06 5.27
C TRP A 76 10.48 -2.74 3.99
N ALA A 77 9.95 -1.92 3.08
CA ALA A 77 10.66 -1.54 1.87
C ALA A 77 11.96 -0.76 2.16
N ARG A 78 12.05 -0.09 3.32
CA ARG A 78 13.28 0.56 3.82
C ARG A 78 14.30 -0.37 4.47
N GLY A 79 14.01 -1.67 4.55
CA GLY A 79 14.94 -2.67 5.09
C GLY A 79 14.77 -3.00 6.57
N GLU A 80 13.73 -2.52 7.26
CA GLU A 80 13.51 -2.86 8.67
C GLU A 80 13.22 -4.36 8.87
N VAL A 81 13.71 -4.94 9.97
CA VAL A 81 13.46 -6.36 10.26
C VAL A 81 11.99 -6.64 10.55
N LEU A 82 11.49 -7.82 10.14
CA LEU A 82 10.06 -8.17 10.21
C LEU A 82 9.49 -8.00 11.62
N ALA A 83 10.22 -8.47 12.65
CA ALA A 83 9.78 -8.35 14.04
C ALA A 83 9.47 -6.89 14.44
N LYS A 84 10.27 -5.93 13.97
CA LYS A 84 10.05 -4.51 14.25
C LYS A 84 8.87 -3.93 13.46
N VAL A 85 8.68 -4.41 12.23
CA VAL A 85 7.53 -4.04 11.38
C VAL A 85 6.22 -4.51 12.03
N LEU A 86 6.14 -5.77 12.43
CA LEU A 86 4.94 -6.34 13.07
C LEU A 86 4.64 -5.67 14.42
N ALA A 87 5.67 -5.39 15.22
CA ALA A 87 5.53 -4.67 16.48
C ALA A 87 5.14 -3.18 16.29
N SER A 88 5.33 -2.62 15.08
CA SER A 88 4.96 -1.23 14.78
C SER A 88 3.57 -1.06 14.18
N GLY A 89 2.90 -2.16 13.80
CA GLY A 89 1.53 -2.15 13.26
C GLY A 89 0.45 -1.86 14.30
N HIS A 90 0.81 -1.44 15.52
CA HIS A 90 -0.12 -1.11 16.59
C HIS A 90 -0.91 0.17 16.25
N GLN A 91 -1.97 -0.01 15.49
CA GLN A 91 -3.13 0.87 15.55
C GLN A 91 -4.29 0.04 16.13
N LEU A 92 -4.50 0.33 17.41
CA LEU A 92 -5.60 -0.03 18.31
C LEU A 92 -5.99 -1.50 18.60
N ASP A 93 -5.63 -2.52 17.80
CA ASP A 93 -6.25 -3.86 18.01
C ASP A 93 -5.30 -5.07 18.10
N GLY A 94 -3.98 -4.83 18.24
CA GLY A 94 -2.96 -5.87 18.46
C GLY A 94 -1.91 -5.97 17.35
N GLU A 95 -0.94 -6.88 17.54
CA GLU A 95 0.14 -7.09 16.57
C GLU A 95 -0.40 -7.63 15.24
N MET A 96 0.07 -7.08 14.12
CA MET A 96 -0.22 -7.64 12.79
C MET A 96 0.32 -9.08 12.70
N PRO A 97 -0.51 -10.08 12.37
CA PRO A 97 -0.02 -11.43 12.18
C PRO A 97 0.97 -11.49 11.02
N ALA A 98 2.08 -12.23 11.17
CA ALA A 98 3.09 -12.38 10.12
C ALA A 98 2.50 -12.89 8.79
N GLY A 99 1.52 -13.81 8.85
CA GLY A 99 0.83 -14.32 7.67
C GLY A 99 0.00 -13.26 6.95
N ASP A 100 -0.64 -12.34 7.69
CA ASP A 100 -1.37 -11.22 7.11
C ASP A 100 -0.42 -10.21 6.48
N PHE A 101 0.70 -9.90 7.14
CA PHE A 101 1.74 -9.07 6.55
C PHE A 101 2.19 -9.63 5.18
N VAL A 102 2.52 -10.92 5.12
CA VAL A 102 2.95 -11.58 3.88
C VAL A 102 1.86 -11.52 2.81
N ARG A 103 0.60 -11.75 3.18
CA ARG A 103 -0.55 -11.68 2.26
C ARG A 103 -0.69 -10.29 1.64
N TRP A 104 -0.71 -9.23 2.45
CA TRP A 104 -0.86 -7.86 1.96
C TRP A 104 0.38 -7.38 1.19
N ALA A 105 1.58 -7.75 1.63
CA ALA A 105 2.82 -7.44 0.89
C ALA A 105 2.83 -8.04 -0.52
N ARG A 106 2.26 -9.24 -0.71
CA ARG A 106 2.10 -9.83 -2.06
C ARG A 106 1.12 -9.06 -2.92
N GLN A 107 -0.03 -8.66 -2.37
CA GLN A 107 -0.99 -7.85 -3.13
C GLN A 107 -0.40 -6.49 -3.54
N VAL A 108 0.41 -5.88 -2.67
CA VAL A 108 1.19 -4.68 -3.03
C VAL A 108 2.16 -4.99 -4.17
N VAL A 109 2.91 -6.09 -4.12
CA VAL A 109 3.80 -6.52 -5.20
C VAL A 109 3.05 -6.75 -6.51
N ASP A 110 1.88 -7.37 -6.46
CA ASP A 110 1.05 -7.64 -7.63
C ASP A 110 0.57 -6.34 -8.29
N LEU A 111 0.06 -5.38 -7.51
CA LEU A 111 -0.32 -4.06 -8.02
C LEU A 111 0.89 -3.28 -8.57
N LEU A 112 2.03 -3.33 -7.89
CA LEU A 112 3.26 -2.72 -8.41
C LEU A 112 3.69 -3.38 -9.73
N GLY A 113 3.46 -4.69 -9.90
CA GLY A 113 3.72 -5.41 -11.15
C GLY A 113 2.84 -4.88 -12.29
N GLN A 114 1.55 -4.70 -12.02
CA GLN A 114 0.62 -4.09 -12.96
C GLN A 114 1.04 -2.66 -13.33
N LEU A 115 1.48 -1.86 -12.36
CA LEU A 115 2.01 -0.52 -12.62
C LEU A 115 3.27 -0.56 -13.47
N ALA A 116 4.19 -1.49 -13.19
CA ALA A 116 5.45 -1.65 -13.92
C ALA A 116 5.25 -2.02 -15.40
N ASP A 117 4.10 -2.61 -15.76
CA ASP A 117 3.76 -3.04 -17.12
C ASP A 117 2.66 -2.18 -17.78
N SER A 118 2.09 -1.22 -17.05
CA SER A 118 1.04 -0.35 -17.57
C SER A 118 1.55 0.67 -18.58
N GLY A 119 0.93 0.70 -19.76
CA GLY A 119 1.19 1.73 -20.78
C GLY A 119 0.76 3.13 -20.38
N GLY A 120 -0.11 3.27 -19.37
CA GLY A 120 -0.57 4.57 -18.84
C GLY A 120 0.36 5.16 -17.79
N ALA A 121 1.29 4.39 -17.24
CA ALA A 121 2.27 4.88 -16.26
C ALA A 121 3.46 5.57 -16.96
N SER A 122 4.08 6.55 -16.29
CA SER A 122 5.33 7.14 -16.78
C SER A 122 6.47 6.12 -16.77
N ALA A 123 7.52 6.34 -17.58
CA ALA A 123 8.69 5.46 -17.59
C ALA A 123 9.38 5.40 -16.22
N ASP A 124 9.42 6.54 -15.52
CA ASP A 124 10.01 6.65 -14.18
C ASP A 124 9.17 5.91 -13.15
N LEU A 125 7.84 6.05 -13.17
CA LEU A 125 6.95 5.31 -12.28
C LEU A 125 7.08 3.79 -12.49
N ARG A 126 7.14 3.33 -13.75
CA ARG A 126 7.38 1.91 -14.03
C ARG A 126 8.71 1.42 -13.47
N SER A 127 9.76 2.24 -13.57
CA SER A 127 11.09 1.92 -13.01
C SER A 127 11.04 1.85 -11.47
N THR A 128 10.43 2.85 -10.83
CA THR A 128 10.24 2.89 -9.38
C THR A 128 9.41 1.71 -8.87
N ALA A 129 8.37 1.31 -9.60
CA ALA A 129 7.55 0.15 -9.25
C ALA A 129 8.39 -1.15 -9.22
N ARG A 130 9.26 -1.37 -10.22
CA ARG A 130 10.20 -2.52 -10.21
C ARG A 130 11.16 -2.48 -9.04
N GLN A 131 11.67 -1.30 -8.70
CA GLN A 131 12.55 -1.12 -7.55
C GLN A 131 11.81 -1.38 -6.22
N ALA A 132 10.54 -0.97 -6.12
CA ALA A 132 9.70 -1.22 -4.96
C ALA A 132 9.43 -2.72 -4.78
N ILE A 133 9.13 -3.44 -5.87
CA ILE A 133 8.99 -4.91 -5.87
C ILE A 133 10.26 -5.56 -5.32
N ALA A 134 11.44 -5.16 -5.81
CA ALA A 134 12.72 -5.70 -5.35
C ALA A 134 12.97 -5.40 -3.85
N ALA A 135 12.59 -4.21 -3.38
CA ALA A 135 12.73 -3.82 -1.98
C ALA A 135 11.80 -4.61 -1.04
N ILE A 136 10.61 -4.98 -1.51
CA ILE A 136 9.63 -5.77 -0.74
C ILE A 136 9.99 -7.26 -0.76
N ASN A 137 10.46 -7.79 -1.89
CA ASN A 137 10.78 -9.21 -2.08
C ASN A 137 12.12 -9.61 -1.43
N ARG A 138 12.16 -9.57 -0.09
CA ARG A 138 13.29 -9.99 0.73
C ARG A 138 12.84 -10.87 1.90
N GLY A 139 13.78 -11.53 2.57
CA GLY A 139 13.49 -12.37 3.74
C GLY A 139 12.36 -13.37 3.48
N VAL A 140 11.38 -13.45 4.40
CA VAL A 140 10.23 -14.38 4.29
C VAL A 140 9.48 -14.31 2.95
N LEU A 141 9.41 -13.12 2.33
CA LEU A 141 8.72 -12.95 1.04
C LEU A 141 9.49 -13.59 -0.13
N ALA A 142 10.82 -13.63 -0.06
CA ALA A 142 11.66 -14.21 -1.11
C ALA A 142 11.64 -15.75 -1.12
N TYR A 143 11.43 -16.39 0.05
CA TYR A 143 11.47 -17.86 0.17
C TYR A 143 10.24 -18.56 -0.41
N HIS A 144 9.13 -17.86 -0.60
CA HIS A 144 7.87 -18.46 -1.04
C HIS A 144 7.65 -18.46 -2.57
N VAL A 145 8.61 -17.98 -3.36
CA VAL A 145 8.57 -18.07 -4.84
C VAL A 145 9.14 -19.41 -5.32
N ALA A 146 9.78 -20.18 -4.44
CA ALA A 146 10.29 -21.51 -4.73
C ALA A 146 9.40 -22.59 -4.09
N THR A 147 8.29 -22.96 -4.71
CA THR A 147 7.63 -24.26 -4.51
C THR A 147 6.86 -24.66 -5.75
#